data_AF-G5QW03-F1
#
_entry.id   AF-G5QW03-F1
#
_cell.length_a   1.000
_cell.length_b   1.000
_cell.length_c   1.000
_cell.angle_alpha   90.00
_cell.angle_beta   90.00
_cell.angle_gamma   90.00
#
_symmetry.space_group_name_H-M   'P 1'
#
loop_
_entity.id
_entity.type
_entity.pdbx_description
1 polymer ?
#
loop_
_entity_poly.entity_id
_entity_poly.type
_entity_poly.pdbx_seq_one_letter_code
_entity_poly.pdbx_strand_id
1 'polypeptide(L)'
;ESSAVTCFRGKALLYPLTEEELVGIVVNTGLRRFTPTTLVDLPILLKNLEQAREQGYTVDQEEHVVGLNCIASAIYDDAGSVVAAISISGPASRLTEDRFISQGELVRDTAKDISTALGLKPPVA
;
A
#
# COMPACT_ATOMS: atom_id res chain seq x y z
N GLU A 1 4.87 -2.23 -17.46
CA GLU A 1 4.94 -0.79 -17.14
C GLU A 1 5.47 -0.65 -15.71
N SER A 2 6.64 -0.02 -15.55
CA SER A 2 7.56 -0.17 -14.40
C SER A 2 7.17 0.67 -13.15
N SER A 3 6.09 1.47 -13.21
CA SER A 3 5.68 2.36 -12.10
C SER A 3 4.78 1.72 -11.03
N ALA A 4 4.39 0.44 -11.17
CA ALA A 4 3.46 -0.21 -10.24
C ALA A 4 4.04 -0.34 -8.82
N VAL A 5 5.35 -0.58 -8.67
CA VAL A 5 5.98 -0.80 -7.36
C VAL A 5 6.07 0.49 -6.53
N THR A 6 6.21 1.63 -7.18
CA THR A 6 6.36 2.93 -6.52
C THR A 6 5.05 3.70 -6.41
N CYS A 7 4.04 3.36 -7.22
CA CYS A 7 2.73 4.00 -7.15
C CYS A 7 1.95 3.50 -5.93
N PHE A 8 1.39 4.44 -5.16
CA PHE A 8 0.59 4.19 -3.96
C PHE A 8 -0.49 3.09 -4.08
N ARG A 9 -1.19 2.98 -5.22
CA ARG A 9 -2.15 1.88 -5.43
C ARG A 9 -1.47 0.53 -5.59
N GLY A 10 -0.29 0.51 -6.23
CA GLY A 10 0.43 -0.73 -6.44
C GLY A 10 1.08 -1.23 -5.16
N LYS A 11 1.62 -0.36 -4.29
CA LYS A 11 2.12 -0.79 -2.98
C LYS A 11 1.06 -1.48 -2.12
N ALA A 12 -0.17 -0.96 -2.14
CA ALA A 12 -1.29 -1.61 -1.45
C ALA A 12 -1.58 -3.02 -1.99
N LEU A 13 -1.37 -3.26 -3.29
CA LEU A 13 -1.50 -4.59 -3.89
C LEU A 13 -0.28 -5.49 -3.61
N LEU A 14 0.86 -4.91 -3.25
CA LEU A 14 2.13 -5.61 -3.05
C LEU A 14 2.39 -6.05 -1.60
N TYR A 15 1.92 -5.32 -0.58
CA TYR A 15 2.17 -5.71 0.83
C TYR A 15 1.61 -7.07 1.26
N PRO A 16 0.53 -7.61 0.63
CA PRO A 16 0.04 -8.95 0.98
C PRO A 16 0.84 -10.07 0.31
N LEU A 17 1.65 -9.76 -0.71
CA LEU A 17 2.49 -10.74 -1.39
C LEU A 17 3.58 -11.29 -0.47
N THR A 18 4.10 -12.45 -0.84
CA THR A 18 5.29 -13.03 -0.20
C THR A 18 6.55 -12.25 -0.59
N GLU A 19 7.59 -12.35 0.23
CA GLU A 19 8.89 -11.74 -0.07
C GLU A 19 9.45 -12.23 -1.42
N GLU A 20 9.28 -13.51 -1.74
CA GLU A 20 9.73 -14.11 -3.00
C GLU A 20 9.04 -13.50 -4.22
N GLU A 21 7.71 -13.33 -4.15
CA GLU A 21 6.93 -12.67 -5.21
C GLU A 21 7.34 -11.21 -5.38
N LEU A 22 7.53 -10.49 -4.27
CA LEU A 22 7.95 -9.09 -4.30
C LEU A 22 9.34 -8.94 -4.93
N VAL A 23 10.31 -9.77 -4.53
CA VAL A 23 11.65 -9.78 -5.09
C VAL A 23 11.59 -10.08 -6.59
N GLY A 24 10.78 -11.05 -7.01
CA GLY A 24 10.56 -11.36 -8.42
C GLY A 24 10.01 -10.17 -9.23
N ILE A 25 9.06 -9.43 -8.65
CA ILE A 25 8.52 -8.21 -9.26
C ILE A 25 9.60 -7.12 -9.34
N VAL A 26 10.31 -6.85 -8.24
CA VAL A 26 11.35 -5.82 -8.16
C VAL A 26 12.52 -6.09 -9.12
N VAL A 27 12.95 -7.35 -9.25
CA VAL A 27 14.00 -7.75 -10.21
C VAL A 27 13.54 -7.53 -11.65
N ASN A 28 12.27 -7.80 -11.96
CA ASN A 28 11.73 -7.64 -13.32
C ASN A 28 11.40 -6.18 -13.67
N THR A 29 10.92 -5.38 -12.71
CA THR A 29 10.47 -4.00 -12.96
C THR A 29 11.53 -2.95 -12.65
N GLY A 30 12.48 -3.27 -11.76
CA GLY A 30 13.39 -2.30 -11.15
C GLY A 30 12.70 -1.35 -10.17
N LEU A 31 13.51 -0.63 -9.38
CA LEU A 31 13.06 0.47 -8.53
C LEU A 31 13.54 1.80 -9.14
N ARG A 32 12.63 2.50 -9.80
CA ARG A 32 12.94 3.80 -10.39
C ARG A 32 12.76 4.90 -9.34
N ARG A 33 13.76 5.77 -9.19
CA ARG A 33 13.63 7.00 -8.40
C ARG A 33 12.76 8.01 -9.15
N PHE A 34 11.69 8.50 -8.51
CA PHE A 34 10.85 9.59 -9.02
C PHE A 34 11.10 10.89 -8.27
N THR A 35 11.26 10.81 -6.95
CA THR A 35 11.53 11.91 -6.03
C THR A 35 12.68 11.53 -5.08
N PRO A 36 13.21 12.48 -4.28
CA PRO A 36 14.23 12.18 -3.28
C PRO A 36 13.77 11.20 -2.19
N THR A 37 12.46 11.11 -1.93
CA THR A 37 11.87 10.22 -0.91
C THR A 37 11.47 8.86 -1.46
N THR A 38 11.55 8.65 -2.78
CA THR A 38 11.24 7.34 -3.38
C THR A 38 12.07 6.22 -2.76
N LEU A 39 11.39 5.16 -2.31
CA LEU A 39 12.03 3.93 -1.88
C LEU A 39 12.69 3.22 -3.09
N VAL A 40 14.02 3.33 -3.17
CA VAL A 40 14.84 2.72 -4.23
C VAL A 40 15.64 1.50 -3.77
N ASP A 41 15.62 1.21 -2.48
CA ASP A 41 16.34 0.11 -1.86
C ASP A 41 15.35 -0.99 -1.45
N LEU A 42 15.55 -2.20 -1.98
CA LEU A 42 14.71 -3.36 -1.70
C LEU A 42 14.57 -3.65 -0.18
N PRO A 43 15.63 -3.60 0.66
CA PRO A 43 15.48 -3.82 2.10
C PRO A 43 14.59 -2.77 2.79
N ILE A 44 14.62 -1.52 2.31
CA ILE A 44 13.79 -0.45 2.86
C ILE A 44 12.34 -0.63 2.42
N LEU A 45 12.11 -1.01 1.17
CA LEU A 45 10.78 -1.34 0.65
C LEU A 45 10.17 -2.53 1.41
N LEU A 46 10.93 -3.60 1.64
CA LEU A 46 10.47 -4.77 2.41
C LEU A 46 10.02 -4.37 3.81
N LYS A 47 10.84 -3.61 4.53
CA LYS A 47 10.50 -3.12 5.87
C LYS A 47 9.25 -2.23 5.86
N ASN A 48 9.09 -1.37 4.84
CA ASN A 48 7.91 -0.53 4.69
C ASN A 48 6.64 -1.35 4.44
N LEU A 49 6.73 -2.41 3.63
CA LEU A 49 5.60 -3.30 3.36
C LEU A 49 5.27 -4.20 4.57
N GLU A 50 6.27 -4.64 5.33
CA GLU A 50 6.06 -5.38 6.57
C GLU A 50 5.28 -4.52 7.60
N GLN A 51 5.68 -3.26 7.78
CA GLN A 51 4.92 -2.30 8.60
C GLN A 51 3.50 -2.10 8.07
N ALA A 52 3.34 -1.99 6.75
CA ALA A 52 2.02 -1.86 6.14
C ALA A 52 1.13 -3.09 6.36
N ARG A 53 1.73 -4.29 6.41
CA ARG A 53 1.04 -5.55 6.70
C ARG A 53 0.56 -5.61 8.15
N GLU A 54 1.35 -5.11 9.10
CA GLU A 54 0.95 -5.01 10.52
C GLU A 54 -0.18 -4.00 10.73
N GLN A 55 -0.10 -2.84 10.06
CA GLN A 55 -1.07 -1.75 10.23
C GLN A 55 -2.35 -1.95 9.39
N GLY A 56 -2.25 -2.67 8.27
CA GLY A 56 -3.31 -2.88 7.29
C GLY A 56 -3.45 -1.75 6.27
N TYR A 57 -2.45 -0.87 6.13
CA TYR A 57 -2.43 0.18 5.12
C TYR A 57 -0.98 0.61 4.81
N THR A 58 -0.75 1.10 3.59
CA THR A 58 0.52 1.70 3.13
C THR A 58 0.43 3.22 3.12
N VAL A 59 1.53 3.90 3.43
CA VAL A 59 1.66 5.36 3.30
C VAL A 59 2.75 5.68 2.27
N ASP A 60 2.41 6.54 1.32
CA ASP A 60 3.31 7.14 0.35
C ASP A 60 3.51 8.62 0.74
N GLN A 61 4.75 8.98 1.07
CA GLN A 61 5.15 10.32 1.48
C GLN A 61 5.99 10.98 0.38
N GLU A 62 5.30 11.61 -0.55
CA GLU A 62 5.93 12.32 -1.67
C GLU A 62 6.80 11.43 -2.56
N GLU A 63 6.59 10.12 -2.58
CA GLU A 63 7.50 9.17 -3.23
C GLU A 63 7.31 9.14 -4.74
N HIS A 64 6.09 9.42 -5.21
CA HIS A 64 5.76 9.48 -6.63
C HIS A 64 5.71 10.91 -7.15
N VAL A 65 5.22 11.86 -6.34
CA VAL A 65 5.11 13.28 -6.68
C VAL A 65 5.42 14.12 -5.45
N VAL A 66 6.35 15.06 -5.58
CA VAL A 66 6.67 16.02 -4.51
C VAL A 66 5.42 16.81 -4.13
N GLY A 67 5.12 16.89 -2.83
CA GLY A 67 3.94 17.54 -2.29
C GLY A 67 2.64 16.73 -2.36
N LEU A 68 2.68 15.43 -2.69
CA LEU A 68 1.53 14.54 -2.68
C LEU A 68 1.73 13.39 -1.70
N ASN A 69 0.83 13.25 -0.74
CA ASN A 69 0.78 12.10 0.14
C ASN A 69 -0.39 11.20 -0.23
N CYS A 70 -0.19 9.90 -0.12
CA CYS A 70 -1.24 8.92 -0.36
C CYS A 70 -1.26 7.86 0.74
N ILE A 71 -2.45 7.38 1.08
CA ILE A 71 -2.64 6.28 2.01
C ILE A 71 -3.54 5.26 1.33
N ALA A 72 -3.17 3.99 1.35
CA ALA A 72 -3.90 2.95 0.62
C ALA A 72 -3.98 1.64 1.42
N SER A 73 -5.04 0.86 1.20
CA SER A 73 -5.24 -0.45 1.83
C SER A 73 -5.75 -1.46 0.80
N ALA A 74 -5.40 -2.74 0.99
CA ALA A 74 -5.82 -3.82 0.11
C ALA A 74 -7.24 -4.28 0.42
N ILE A 75 -7.94 -4.67 -0.63
CA ILE A 75 -9.26 -5.29 -0.58
C ILE A 75 -9.10 -6.74 -0.98
N TYR A 76 -9.66 -7.62 -0.16
CA TYR A 76 -9.56 -9.07 -0.30
C TYR A 76 -10.89 -9.67 -0.75
N ASP A 77 -10.82 -10.78 -1.48
CA ASP A 77 -11.98 -11.60 -1.86
C ASP A 77 -12.29 -12.69 -0.83
N ASP A 78 -13.25 -13.55 -1.16
CA ASP A 78 -13.67 -14.68 -0.34
C ASP A 78 -12.60 -15.77 -0.17
N ALA A 79 -11.61 -15.81 -1.07
CA ALA A 79 -10.46 -16.70 -1.00
C ALA A 79 -9.29 -16.10 -0.19
N GLY A 80 -9.42 -14.87 0.31
CA GLY A 80 -8.36 -14.16 1.01
C GLY A 80 -7.27 -13.62 0.08
N SER A 81 -7.53 -13.58 -1.23
CA SER A 81 -6.64 -13.02 -2.24
C SER A 81 -6.92 -11.54 -2.44
N VAL A 82 -5.87 -10.76 -2.71
CA VAL A 82 -6.03 -9.33 -2.99
C VAL A 82 -6.60 -9.14 -4.38
N VAL A 83 -7.75 -8.47 -4.46
CA VAL A 83 -8.44 -8.21 -5.74
C VAL A 83 -8.47 -6.75 -6.11
N ALA A 84 -8.35 -5.84 -5.14
CA ALA A 84 -8.37 -4.41 -5.37
C ALA A 84 -7.62 -3.66 -4.27
N ALA A 85 -7.47 -2.35 -4.44
CA ALA A 85 -6.97 -1.45 -3.42
C ALA A 85 -7.72 -0.12 -3.45
N ILE A 86 -8.02 0.40 -2.25
CA ILE A 86 -8.62 1.72 -2.06
C ILE A 86 -7.58 2.67 -1.47
N SER A 87 -7.61 3.93 -1.88
CA SER A 87 -6.62 4.92 -1.47
C SER A 87 -7.20 6.31 -1.33
N ILE A 88 -6.69 7.06 -0.35
CA ILE A 88 -6.89 8.51 -0.20
C ILE A 88 -5.60 9.19 -0.67
N SER A 89 -5.72 10.09 -1.63
CA SER A 89 -4.61 10.92 -2.12
C SER A 89 -4.91 12.39 -1.84
N GLY A 90 -3.92 13.15 -1.38
CA GLY A 90 -4.08 14.57 -1.13
C GLY A 90 -2.76 15.32 -1.04
N PRO A 91 -2.79 16.67 -1.14
CA PRO A 91 -1.59 17.48 -0.97
C PRO A 91 -0.95 17.20 0.39
N ALA A 92 0.39 17.11 0.43
CA ALA A 92 1.15 16.90 1.68
C ALA A 92 0.84 17.97 2.74
N SER A 93 0.46 19.18 2.30
CA SER A 93 0.00 20.27 3.18
C SER A 93 -1.34 20.00 3.89
N ARG A 94 -2.16 19.07 3.39
CA ARG A 94 -3.49 18.73 3.94
C ARG A 94 -3.55 17.32 4.52
N LEU A 95 -2.80 16.40 3.93
CA LEU A 95 -2.61 15.04 4.43
C LEU A 95 -1.24 14.98 5.11
N THR A 96 -1.18 15.59 6.28
CA THR A 96 0.01 15.70 7.13
C THR A 96 0.21 14.44 7.97
N GLU A 97 1.41 14.26 8.52
CA GLU A 97 1.80 13.05 9.27
C GLU A 97 0.87 12.75 10.46
N ASP A 98 0.39 13.78 11.16
CA ASP A 98 -0.56 13.64 12.28
C ASP A 98 -1.88 13.00 11.86
N ARG A 99 -2.23 13.09 10.56
CA ARG A 99 -3.46 12.53 10.01
C ARG A 99 -3.27 11.13 9.46
N PHE A 100 -2.03 10.66 9.27
CA PHE A 100 -1.76 9.36 8.64
C PHE A 100 -2.42 8.21 9.39
N ILE A 101 -2.36 8.23 10.72
CA ILE A 101 -2.99 7.19 11.55
C ILE A 101 -4.50 7.22 11.35
N SER A 102 -5.15 8.37 11.59
CA SER A 102 -6.61 8.50 11.47
C SER A 102 -7.15 8.16 10.07
N GLN A 103 -6.43 8.59 9.01
CA GLN A 103 -6.84 8.35 7.63
C GLN A 103 -6.49 6.93 7.18
N GLY A 104 -5.40 6.35 7.68
CA GLY A 104 -5.03 4.97 7.44
C GLY A 104 -6.02 3.99 8.06
N GLU A 105 -6.44 4.24 9.30
CA GLU A 105 -7.51 3.47 9.95
C GLU A 105 -8.82 3.55 9.16
N LEU A 106 -9.21 4.75 8.72
CA LEU A 106 -10.41 4.93 7.88
C LEU A 106 -10.33 4.14 6.58
N VAL A 107 -9.20 4.20 5.87
CA VAL A 107 -9.01 3.48 4.59
C VAL A 107 -8.98 1.97 4.82
N ARG A 108 -8.31 1.50 5.87
CA ARG A 108 -8.27 0.10 6.27
C ARG A 108 -9.66 -0.42 6.60
N ASP A 109 -10.43 0.30 7.40
CA ASP A 109 -11.74 -0.14 7.84
C ASP A 109 -12.73 -0.13 6.66
N THR A 110 -12.64 0.87 5.78
CA THR A 110 -13.38 0.87 4.51
C THR A 110 -12.99 -0.30 3.61
N ALA A 111 -11.69 -0.61 3.51
CA ALA A 111 -11.22 -1.75 2.72
C ALA A 111 -11.71 -3.09 3.29
N LYS A 112 -11.76 -3.22 4.62
CA LYS A 112 -12.34 -4.38 5.30
C LYS A 112 -13.83 -4.50 5.01
N ASP A 113 -14.60 -3.41 5.10
CA ASP A 113 -16.04 -3.42 4.81
C ASP A 113 -16.31 -3.86 3.37
N ILE A 114 -15.53 -3.35 2.40
CA ILE A 114 -15.62 -3.79 1.00
C ILE A 114 -15.24 -5.26 0.88
N SER A 115 -14.18 -5.70 1.55
CA SER A 115 -13.74 -7.10 1.51
C SER A 115 -14.82 -8.04 2.08
N THR A 116 -15.45 -7.67 3.20
CA THR A 116 -16.57 -8.42 3.78
C THR A 116 -17.77 -8.44 2.84
N ALA A 117 -18.07 -7.33 2.16
CA ALA A 117 -19.12 -7.28 1.14
C ALA A 117 -18.80 -8.15 -0.09
N LEU A 118 -17.53 -8.34 -0.41
CA LEU A 118 -17.06 -9.26 -1.46
C LEU A 118 -17.03 -10.73 -1.02
N GLY A 119 -17.30 -11.02 0.26
CA GLY A 119 -17.39 -12.38 0.78
C GLY A 119 -16.18 -12.83 1.60
N LEU A 120 -15.24 -11.94 1.94
CA LEU A 120 -14.18 -12.24 2.90
C LEU A 120 -14.81 -12.66 4.23
N LYS A 121 -14.67 -13.94 4.56
CA LYS A 121 -15.11 -14.47 5.85
C LYS A 121 -14.11 -14.09 6.92
N PRO A 122 -14.54 -13.59 8.08
CA PRO A 122 -13.63 -13.44 9.21
C PRO A 122 -13.04 -14.82 9.52
N PRO A 123 -11.74 -14.93 9.87
CA PRO A 123 -11.16 -16.19 10.27
C PRO A 123 -12.02 -16.76 11.40
N VAL A 124 -12.54 -17.97 11.19
CA VAL A 124 -13.31 -18.68 12.21
C VAL A 124 -12.35 -18.91 13.37
N ALA A 125 -12.65 -18.27 14.50
CA ALA A 125 -11.90 -18.39 15.74
C ALA A 125 -11.92 -19.81 16.30
#